data_AF-A0A068RXE9-F1
#
_entry.id   AF-A0A068RXE9-F1
#
_cell.length_a   1.000
_cell.length_b   1.000
_cell.length_c   1.000
_cell.angle_alpha   90.00
_cell.angle_beta   90.00
_cell.angle_gamma   90.00
#
_symmetry.space_group_name_H-M   'P 1'
#
loop_
_entity.id
_entity.type
_entity.pdbx_description
1 polymer ?
#
loop_
_entity_poly.entity_id
_entity_poly.type
_entity_poly.pdbx_seq_one_letter_code
_entity_poly.pdbx_strand_id
1 'polypeptide(L)'
;MMRCTQSSFDPYHYSVDRDEDSNDDDDDDDKDPDYFGSLFEVYFPDDGREYQRGIQLLHHPQFLLLYIPENGTKMKLIKPANDPYHRNRIMERAKIENSIGRKRLLLPYYALSHLWGVSKANLQLWHAIGEHVDDEKGHPAAPVSMRTEKRETLLKLLAAYPDSYWWIDVLCARTDTPLAIMGDIYACCQQCIAMIDCPADLIPQIHAISRHRLRNEKSIMSSGADQYLDYCSLKADILGKVMQCQWWKRVWTWQEIVLPKKVMVMAETAVDIFDSNVIDAQDLIDFGMGDVIHVSKFCHGAAQSMAKMTITCVEEISTCRRLNSLRVSAPSDWWIWPELFDTFGKSLRQCMDPVDYVYGMFGICPFDIPRMADPNAVWQLFLSKLENLLSHNIQTTMRISDRARHFDLATAQNMADVYHGLLEKQDSEAGIA
;
A
#
# COMPACT_ATOMS: atom_id res chain seq x y z
N MET A 1 37.17 26.87 -31.15
CA MET A 1 37.87 26.05 -32.18
C MET A 1 39.23 25.64 -31.63
N MET A 2 39.34 24.49 -30.96
CA MET A 2 40.59 23.75 -30.72
C MET A 2 40.24 22.35 -30.16
N ARG A 3 41.08 21.35 -30.45
CA ARG A 3 40.90 19.93 -30.10
C ARG A 3 41.96 19.51 -29.08
N CYS A 4 41.65 18.50 -28.27
CA CYS A 4 42.52 17.41 -27.79
C CYS A 4 41.59 16.29 -27.28
N THR A 5 41.34 15.22 -28.04
CA THR A 5 42.11 13.95 -28.17
C THR A 5 41.91 12.98 -27.01
N GLN A 6 41.68 11.71 -27.37
CA GLN A 6 41.18 10.62 -26.52
C GLN A 6 42.25 10.01 -25.61
N SER A 7 41.79 9.33 -24.55
CA SER A 7 42.46 8.16 -23.97
C SER A 7 41.40 7.15 -23.58
N SER A 8 41.58 5.90 -23.99
CA SER A 8 40.69 4.76 -23.72
C SER A 8 41.28 3.89 -22.61
N PHE A 9 40.45 3.40 -21.70
CA PHE A 9 40.82 2.34 -20.76
C PHE A 9 39.69 1.30 -20.70
N ASP A 10 40.07 0.03 -20.81
CA ASP A 10 39.21 -1.15 -20.82
C ASP A 10 39.66 -2.07 -19.64
N PRO A 11 38.77 -2.62 -18.78
CA PRO A 11 39.18 -3.03 -17.43
C PRO A 11 38.91 -4.52 -17.14
N TYR A 12 39.79 -5.43 -17.57
CA TYR A 12 39.76 -6.84 -17.11
C TYR A 12 41.14 -7.46 -16.95
N HIS A 13 41.57 -7.63 -15.69
CA HIS A 13 42.38 -8.76 -15.20
C HIS A 13 42.65 -8.57 -13.71
N TYR A 14 42.21 -9.51 -12.86
CA TYR A 14 43.03 -9.99 -11.73
C TYR A 14 42.65 -11.44 -11.39
N SER A 15 43.63 -12.17 -10.86
CA SER A 15 43.65 -13.62 -10.70
C SER A 15 42.93 -14.12 -9.45
N VAL A 16 42.59 -15.41 -9.47
CA VAL A 16 42.19 -16.19 -8.31
C VAL A 16 43.44 -16.89 -7.77
N ASP A 17 43.73 -16.70 -6.48
CA ASP A 17 44.63 -17.56 -5.72
C ASP A 17 43.89 -18.07 -4.47
N ARG A 18 44.12 -19.33 -4.12
CA ARG A 18 43.64 -19.99 -2.90
C ARG A 18 44.82 -20.21 -1.96
N ASP A 19 44.58 -20.21 -0.66
CA ASP A 19 45.43 -20.90 0.31
C ASP A 19 44.58 -21.56 1.42
N GLU A 20 45.04 -22.73 1.86
CA GLU A 20 44.37 -23.82 2.60
C GLU A 20 45.46 -24.39 3.58
N ASP A 21 45.38 -24.55 4.92
CA ASP A 21 44.31 -24.52 5.95
C ASP A 21 44.89 -24.12 7.36
N SER A 22 44.07 -23.80 8.40
CA SER A 22 44.34 -24.16 9.82
C SER A 22 43.15 -23.94 10.78
N ASN A 23 42.96 -24.90 11.71
CA ASN A 23 41.89 -24.95 12.71
C ASN A 23 42.34 -24.43 14.09
N ASP A 24 41.40 -24.02 14.96
CA ASP A 24 41.04 -24.70 16.23
C ASP A 24 40.16 -23.76 17.11
N ASP A 25 38.98 -24.26 17.52
CA ASP A 25 38.25 -24.17 18.82
C ASP A 25 38.39 -22.90 19.73
N ASP A 26 37.38 -22.36 20.43
CA ASP A 26 36.00 -22.80 20.74
C ASP A 26 35.16 -21.62 21.31
N ASP A 27 33.86 -21.86 21.58
CA ASP A 27 32.91 -21.12 22.46
C ASP A 27 32.30 -19.74 22.06
N ASP A 28 31.03 -19.82 21.61
CA ASP A 28 29.86 -18.97 21.93
C ASP A 28 30.06 -17.54 22.51
N ASP A 29 29.61 -16.50 21.78
CA ASP A 29 28.30 -15.83 21.99
C ASP A 29 28.10 -14.58 21.07
N ASP A 30 28.19 -14.72 19.74
CA ASP A 30 27.91 -13.63 18.78
C ASP A 30 26.78 -14.00 17.80
N LYS A 31 25.54 -13.66 18.18
CA LYS A 31 24.39 -13.69 17.25
C LYS A 31 24.34 -12.42 16.43
N ASP A 32 24.98 -12.50 15.27
CA ASP A 32 24.99 -11.49 14.20
C ASP A 32 23.59 -10.87 13.97
N PRO A 33 23.46 -9.52 13.94
CA PRO A 33 22.17 -8.86 13.77
C PRO A 33 21.63 -8.86 12.32
N ASP A 34 22.37 -9.40 11.36
CA ASP A 34 22.13 -9.24 9.92
C ASP A 34 21.03 -10.14 9.31
N TYR A 35 20.27 -10.87 10.13
CA TYR A 35 19.23 -11.80 9.65
C TYR A 35 18.07 -11.14 8.86
N PHE A 36 17.95 -9.81 8.87
CA PHE A 36 16.89 -9.08 8.16
C PHE A 36 17.28 -8.56 6.77
N GLY A 37 18.57 -8.63 6.38
CA GLY A 37 19.08 -7.99 5.17
C GLY A 37 18.79 -8.68 3.82
N SER A 38 18.18 -9.87 3.82
CA SER A 38 18.04 -10.69 2.59
C SER A 38 16.67 -11.31 2.33
N LEU A 39 15.64 -11.01 3.14
CA LEU A 39 14.26 -11.31 2.73
C LEU A 39 13.81 -10.31 1.64
N PHE A 40 12.90 -10.77 0.79
CA PHE A 40 12.12 -9.96 -0.19
C PHE A 40 12.68 -9.69 -1.60
N GLU A 41 13.36 -10.65 -2.23
CA GLU A 41 13.03 -10.94 -3.64
C GLU A 41 11.81 -11.86 -3.69
N VAL A 42 10.61 -11.27 -3.73
CA VAL A 42 9.34 -12.01 -3.76
C VAL A 42 9.07 -12.52 -5.19
N TYR A 43 9.23 -13.83 -5.38
CA TYR A 43 8.86 -14.51 -6.63
C TYR A 43 7.34 -14.63 -6.76
N PHE A 44 6.77 -14.10 -7.84
CA PHE A 44 5.36 -14.25 -8.20
C PHE A 44 5.21 -15.31 -9.32
N PRO A 45 4.53 -16.45 -9.07
CA PRO A 45 3.99 -17.30 -10.12
C PRO A 45 2.79 -16.63 -10.80
N ASP A 46 2.64 -16.82 -12.12
CA ASP A 46 1.50 -16.35 -12.90
C ASP A 46 0.63 -17.56 -13.29
N ASP A 47 -0.66 -17.47 -12.99
CA ASP A 47 -1.67 -18.48 -13.31
C ASP A 47 -2.79 -17.93 -14.23
N GLY A 48 -2.63 -16.71 -14.73
CA GLY A 48 -3.61 -16.04 -15.60
C GLY A 48 -4.87 -15.51 -14.90
N ARG A 49 -5.05 -15.68 -13.58
CA ARG A 49 -6.23 -15.15 -12.87
C ARG A 49 -6.18 -13.62 -12.76
N GLU A 50 -5.01 -13.04 -12.50
CA GLU A 50 -4.84 -11.58 -12.49
C GLU A 50 -5.08 -10.95 -13.87
N TYR A 51 -4.68 -11.65 -14.95
CA TYR A 51 -5.00 -11.28 -16.34
C TYR A 51 -6.51 -11.22 -16.59
N GLN A 52 -7.27 -12.19 -16.08
CA GLN A 52 -8.72 -12.21 -16.19
C GLN A 52 -9.39 -11.09 -15.38
N ARG A 53 -8.93 -10.82 -14.14
CA ARG A 53 -9.46 -9.71 -13.29
C ARG A 53 -9.34 -8.36 -13.98
N GLY A 54 -8.16 -8.04 -14.54
CA GLY A 54 -7.95 -6.79 -15.28
C GLY A 54 -8.90 -6.66 -16.48
N ILE A 55 -9.07 -7.72 -17.27
CA ILE A 55 -10.01 -7.70 -18.41
C ILE A 55 -11.46 -7.53 -17.94
N GLN A 56 -11.89 -8.25 -16.91
CA GLN A 56 -13.23 -8.14 -16.33
C GLN A 56 -13.50 -6.70 -15.86
N LEU A 57 -12.54 -6.06 -15.20
CA LEU A 57 -12.62 -4.66 -14.77
C LEU A 57 -12.83 -3.70 -15.95
N LEU A 58 -12.13 -3.88 -17.07
CA LEU A 58 -12.33 -3.08 -18.29
C LEU A 58 -13.70 -3.26 -18.96
N HIS A 59 -14.38 -4.38 -18.69
CA HIS A 59 -15.75 -4.62 -19.13
C HIS A 59 -16.81 -4.24 -18.09
N HIS A 60 -16.41 -3.83 -16.88
CA HIS A 60 -17.35 -3.53 -15.80
C HIS A 60 -18.06 -2.17 -16.05
N PRO A 61 -19.41 -2.13 -16.08
CA PRO A 61 -20.16 -0.95 -16.52
C PRO A 61 -20.04 0.27 -15.59
N GLN A 62 -19.51 0.09 -14.37
CA GLN A 62 -19.30 1.16 -13.39
C GLN A 62 -17.82 1.42 -13.09
N PHE A 63 -16.90 0.79 -13.82
CA PHE A 63 -15.49 1.15 -13.76
C PHE A 63 -15.26 2.42 -14.58
N LEU A 64 -14.74 3.46 -13.93
CA LEU A 64 -14.60 4.81 -14.45
C LEU A 64 -13.14 5.25 -14.30
N LEU A 65 -12.57 5.86 -15.33
CA LEU A 65 -11.21 6.40 -15.33
C LEU A 65 -11.21 7.87 -15.77
N LEU A 66 -10.31 8.67 -15.22
CA LEU A 66 -9.95 9.96 -15.77
C LEU A 66 -8.88 9.78 -16.84
N TYR A 67 -9.18 10.16 -18.09
CA TYR A 67 -8.21 10.24 -19.18
C TYR A 67 -7.60 11.64 -19.24
N ILE A 68 -6.27 11.70 -19.37
CA ILE A 68 -5.47 12.91 -19.54
C ILE A 68 -5.04 13.00 -21.01
N PRO A 69 -5.56 13.93 -21.83
CA PRO A 69 -5.18 14.04 -23.23
C PRO A 69 -3.72 14.50 -23.45
N GLU A 70 -3.05 13.95 -24.46
CA GLU A 70 -1.68 14.37 -24.85
C GLU A 70 -1.61 15.83 -25.31
N ASN A 71 -2.64 16.28 -26.02
CA ASN A 71 -2.72 17.58 -26.68
C ASN A 71 -3.10 18.74 -25.73
N GLY A 72 -3.08 18.53 -24.42
CA GLY A 72 -3.46 19.53 -23.41
C GLY A 72 -4.95 19.92 -23.44
N THR A 73 -5.81 19.18 -24.15
CA THR A 73 -7.26 19.37 -24.03
C THR A 73 -7.77 18.90 -22.67
N LYS A 74 -8.95 19.38 -22.30
CA LYS A 74 -9.58 19.14 -21.00
C LYS A 74 -9.69 17.63 -20.68
N MET A 75 -9.40 17.28 -19.43
CA MET A 75 -9.42 15.89 -18.95
C MET A 75 -10.84 15.34 -18.97
N LYS A 76 -11.01 14.02 -19.16
CA LYS A 76 -12.35 13.42 -19.37
C LYS A 76 -12.55 12.16 -18.55
N LEU A 77 -13.71 12.03 -17.94
CA LEU A 77 -14.15 10.79 -17.31
C LEU A 77 -14.67 9.82 -18.39
N ILE A 78 -14.12 8.62 -18.45
CA ILE A 78 -14.43 7.60 -19.47
C ILE A 78 -14.71 6.24 -18.83
N LYS A 79 -15.73 5.52 -19.36
CA LYS A 79 -16.06 4.14 -19.01
C LYS A 79 -15.46 3.19 -20.06
N PRO A 80 -14.41 2.40 -19.75
CA PRO A 80 -13.85 1.44 -20.70
C PRO A 80 -14.90 0.43 -21.20
N ALA A 81 -15.91 0.08 -20.41
CA ALA A 81 -17.01 -0.78 -20.84
C ALA A 81 -17.78 -0.22 -22.06
N ASN A 82 -17.99 1.10 -22.10
CA ASN A 82 -18.81 1.79 -23.11
C ASN A 82 -17.99 2.52 -24.17
N ASP A 83 -16.67 2.67 -23.98
CA ASP A 83 -15.75 3.30 -24.92
C ASP A 83 -14.75 2.27 -25.50
N PRO A 84 -15.01 1.72 -26.71
CA PRO A 84 -14.11 0.76 -27.34
C PRO A 84 -12.75 1.35 -27.71
N TYR A 85 -12.65 2.65 -27.96
CA TYR A 85 -11.38 3.29 -28.31
C TYR A 85 -10.44 3.29 -27.11
N HIS A 86 -10.89 3.82 -25.97
CA HIS A 86 -10.09 3.84 -24.75
C HIS A 86 -9.81 2.43 -24.22
N ARG A 87 -10.81 1.51 -24.26
CA ARG A 87 -10.61 0.11 -23.85
C ARG A 87 -9.55 -0.62 -24.67
N ASN A 88 -9.67 -0.60 -26.00
CA ASN A 88 -8.70 -1.29 -26.87
C ASN A 88 -7.29 -0.73 -26.68
N ARG A 89 -7.17 0.60 -26.55
CA ARG A 89 -5.91 1.30 -26.30
C ARG A 89 -5.25 0.90 -24.96
N ILE A 90 -6.04 0.75 -23.90
CA ILE A 90 -5.57 0.23 -22.60
C ILE A 90 -5.09 -1.22 -22.76
N MET A 91 -5.85 -2.08 -23.45
CA MET A 91 -5.48 -3.48 -23.69
C MET A 91 -4.22 -3.63 -24.57
N GLU A 92 -4.04 -2.81 -25.59
CA GLU A 92 -2.86 -2.81 -26.45
C GLU A 92 -1.59 -2.41 -25.70
N ARG A 93 -1.65 -1.32 -24.92
CA ARG A 93 -0.56 -0.91 -24.03
C ARG A 93 -0.23 -1.98 -23.00
N ALA A 94 -1.24 -2.59 -22.38
CA ALA A 94 -1.05 -3.69 -21.45
C ALA A 94 -0.34 -4.88 -22.13
N LYS A 95 -0.70 -5.25 -23.37
CA LYS A 95 0.01 -6.30 -24.12
C LYS A 95 1.48 -5.94 -24.37
N ILE A 96 1.76 -4.69 -24.75
CA ILE A 96 3.13 -4.21 -24.99
C ILE A 96 3.96 -4.29 -23.71
N GLU A 97 3.49 -3.71 -22.60
CA GLU A 97 4.24 -3.73 -21.33
C GLU A 97 4.49 -5.14 -20.79
N ASN A 98 3.59 -6.10 -21.06
CA ASN A 98 3.75 -7.48 -20.60
C ASN A 98 4.57 -8.36 -21.56
N SER A 99 4.68 -8.00 -22.83
CA SER A 99 5.62 -8.64 -23.76
C SER A 99 7.10 -8.50 -23.36
N ILE A 100 7.42 -7.53 -22.49
CA ILE A 100 8.75 -7.29 -21.91
C ILE A 100 8.97 -8.17 -20.65
N GLY A 101 8.47 -9.40 -20.65
CA GLY A 101 8.70 -10.41 -19.60
C GLY A 101 8.01 -10.16 -18.26
N ARG A 102 6.98 -9.29 -18.19
CA ARG A 102 6.23 -9.04 -16.94
C ARG A 102 5.15 -10.11 -16.75
N LYS A 103 5.26 -10.88 -15.67
CA LYS A 103 4.36 -11.98 -15.25
C LYS A 103 3.00 -11.55 -14.66
N ARG A 104 2.51 -10.34 -14.93
CA ARG A 104 1.24 -9.84 -14.35
C ARG A 104 0.68 -8.73 -15.20
N LEU A 105 -0.55 -8.90 -15.70
CA LEU A 105 -1.29 -7.87 -16.43
C LEU A 105 -1.62 -6.69 -15.51
N LEU A 106 -0.66 -5.80 -15.32
CA LEU A 106 -0.97 -4.44 -14.88
C LEU A 106 -1.65 -3.72 -16.05
N LEU A 107 -2.79 -3.12 -15.76
CA LEU A 107 -3.43 -2.20 -16.69
C LEU A 107 -2.71 -0.85 -16.60
N PRO A 108 -2.43 -0.18 -17.74
CA PRO A 108 -1.71 1.09 -17.81
C PRO A 108 -2.59 2.28 -17.37
N TYR A 109 -3.06 2.22 -16.13
CA TYR A 109 -3.64 3.33 -15.39
C TYR A 109 -3.01 3.43 -14.00
N TYR A 110 -2.94 4.66 -13.49
CA TYR A 110 -2.48 4.98 -12.16
C TYR A 110 -3.65 5.01 -11.18
N ALA A 111 -3.45 4.63 -9.92
CA ALA A 111 -4.40 4.92 -8.86
C ALA A 111 -3.88 6.10 -8.02
N LEU A 112 -4.75 7.05 -7.66
CA LEU A 112 -4.40 8.16 -6.78
C LEU A 112 -5.25 8.13 -5.51
N SER A 113 -4.56 7.97 -4.40
CA SER A 113 -5.13 7.81 -3.07
C SER A 113 -5.18 9.13 -2.29
N HIS A 114 -6.06 9.17 -1.28
CA HIS A 114 -6.09 10.16 -0.20
C HIS A 114 -6.35 11.61 -0.63
N LEU A 115 -7.39 11.86 -1.43
CA LEU A 115 -7.80 13.23 -1.81
C LEU A 115 -8.97 13.81 -0.98
N TRP A 116 -9.69 12.96 -0.26
CA TRP A 116 -10.92 13.30 0.49
C TRP A 116 -10.68 14.25 1.69
N GLY A 117 -11.72 15.00 2.07
CA GLY A 117 -11.75 15.76 3.32
C GLY A 117 -11.86 14.88 4.57
N VAL A 118 -11.33 15.37 5.69
CA VAL A 118 -11.25 14.63 6.98
C VAL A 118 -12.57 14.56 7.76
N SER A 119 -13.67 15.17 7.31
CA SER A 119 -14.98 15.02 7.97
C SER A 119 -16.17 15.28 7.05
N LYS A 120 -17.30 14.61 7.35
CA LYS A 120 -18.62 14.89 6.75
C LYS A 120 -19.13 16.32 7.07
N ALA A 121 -18.57 16.99 8.09
CA ALA A 121 -19.00 18.30 8.57
C ALA A 121 -18.33 19.49 7.86
N ASN A 122 -17.16 19.29 7.24
CA ASN A 122 -16.43 20.33 6.51
C ASN A 122 -16.07 19.83 5.11
N LEU A 123 -17.11 19.69 4.28
CA LEU A 123 -16.98 19.31 2.87
C LEU A 123 -16.32 20.46 2.10
N GLN A 124 -15.00 20.42 1.97
CA GLN A 124 -14.24 21.32 1.11
C GLN A 124 -14.55 21.03 -0.36
N LEU A 125 -15.68 21.54 -0.87
CA LEU A 125 -16.08 21.37 -2.25
C LEU A 125 -15.13 22.14 -3.19
N TRP A 126 -14.74 21.50 -4.29
CA TRP A 126 -13.99 22.12 -5.36
C TRP A 126 -14.93 22.45 -6.52
N HIS A 127 -15.48 23.66 -6.50
CA HIS A 127 -16.44 24.09 -7.52
C HIS A 127 -15.81 24.26 -8.91
N ALA A 128 -14.54 24.67 -8.98
CA ALA A 128 -13.81 24.85 -10.23
C ALA A 128 -13.32 23.54 -10.89
N ILE A 129 -13.60 22.35 -10.34
CA ILE A 129 -13.22 21.07 -10.98
C ILE A 129 -13.78 20.96 -12.41
N GLY A 130 -14.97 21.50 -12.64
CA GLY A 130 -15.61 21.56 -13.96
C GLY A 130 -14.89 22.44 -14.99
N GLU A 131 -13.88 23.22 -14.60
CA GLU A 131 -12.98 23.94 -15.52
C GLU A 131 -11.89 23.01 -16.07
N HIS A 132 -11.53 21.96 -15.32
CA HIS A 132 -10.43 21.05 -15.63
C HIS A 132 -10.88 19.68 -16.16
N VAL A 133 -12.06 19.21 -15.76
CA VAL A 133 -12.59 17.86 -16.06
C VAL A 133 -13.97 17.94 -16.69
N ASP A 134 -14.19 17.17 -17.75
CA ASP A 134 -15.52 16.83 -18.29
C ASP A 134 -15.99 15.46 -17.78
N ASP A 135 -17.29 15.33 -17.58
CA ASP A 135 -17.98 14.08 -17.29
C ASP A 135 -18.08 13.17 -18.53
N GLU A 136 -18.64 11.99 -18.32
CA GLU A 136 -18.82 10.95 -19.35
C GLU A 136 -19.74 11.35 -20.51
N LYS A 137 -20.46 12.47 -20.37
CA LYS A 137 -21.37 13.03 -21.37
C LYS A 137 -20.77 14.27 -22.03
N GLY A 138 -19.55 14.67 -21.66
CA GLY A 138 -18.86 15.86 -22.17
C GLY A 138 -19.29 17.17 -21.51
N HIS A 139 -19.96 17.15 -20.36
CA HIS A 139 -20.29 18.36 -19.59
C HIS A 139 -19.23 18.62 -18.52
N PRO A 140 -19.03 19.89 -18.07
CA PRO A 140 -18.22 20.19 -16.89
C PRO A 140 -18.56 19.30 -15.69
N ALA A 141 -17.54 18.69 -15.08
CA ALA A 141 -17.71 17.84 -13.91
C ALA A 141 -18.35 18.59 -12.73
N ALA A 142 -19.25 17.92 -12.01
CA ALA A 142 -19.88 18.46 -10.81
C ALA A 142 -18.86 18.69 -9.68
N PRO A 143 -19.10 19.64 -8.74
CA PRO A 143 -18.22 19.89 -7.61
C PRO A 143 -17.98 18.64 -6.75
N VAL A 144 -16.72 18.38 -6.40
CA VAL A 144 -16.31 17.21 -5.59
C VAL A 144 -15.73 17.64 -4.24
N SER A 145 -15.89 16.81 -3.21
CA SER A 145 -15.30 17.07 -1.89
C SER A 145 -13.83 16.65 -1.87
N MET A 146 -12.92 17.63 -1.95
CA MET A 146 -11.48 17.42 -2.03
C MET A 146 -10.74 18.50 -1.26
N ARG A 147 -9.76 18.09 -0.44
CA ARG A 147 -8.92 18.99 0.35
C ARG A 147 -8.24 20.05 -0.53
N THR A 148 -8.26 21.29 -0.08
CA THR A 148 -7.80 22.45 -0.87
C THR A 148 -6.30 22.39 -1.10
N GLU A 149 -5.54 21.93 -0.11
CA GLU A 149 -4.08 21.84 -0.14
C GLU A 149 -3.59 20.92 -1.27
N LYS A 150 -4.36 19.86 -1.60
CA LYS A 150 -4.02 18.85 -2.61
C LYS A 150 -4.28 19.29 -4.06
N ARG A 151 -5.08 20.34 -4.30
CA ARG A 151 -5.65 20.63 -5.63
C ARG A 151 -4.59 21.06 -6.65
N GLU A 152 -3.65 21.91 -6.25
CA GLU A 152 -2.56 22.37 -7.12
C GLU A 152 -1.59 21.21 -7.44
N THR A 153 -1.14 20.49 -6.42
CA THR A 153 -0.23 19.35 -6.58
C THR A 153 -0.87 18.21 -7.39
N LEU A 154 -2.19 17.98 -7.28
CA LEU A 154 -2.94 17.10 -8.19
C LEU A 154 -2.85 17.57 -9.64
N LEU A 155 -3.17 18.84 -9.93
CA LEU A 155 -3.17 19.34 -11.31
C LEU A 155 -1.78 19.27 -11.94
N LYS A 156 -0.72 19.62 -11.18
CA LYS A 156 0.66 19.46 -11.63
C LYS A 156 1.02 17.98 -11.86
N LEU A 157 0.60 17.08 -10.97
CA LEU A 157 0.81 15.63 -11.12
C LEU A 157 0.18 15.12 -12.41
N LEU A 158 -1.10 15.42 -12.67
CA LEU A 158 -1.77 14.97 -13.89
C LEU A 158 -1.14 15.58 -15.15
N ALA A 159 -0.73 16.85 -15.11
CA ALA A 159 -0.04 17.49 -16.23
C ALA A 159 1.35 16.90 -16.54
N ALA A 160 2.03 16.32 -15.54
CA ALA A 160 3.31 15.63 -15.73
C ALA A 160 3.18 14.25 -16.39
N TYR A 161 1.96 13.69 -16.45
CA TYR A 161 1.64 12.42 -17.08
C TYR A 161 0.60 12.62 -18.21
N PRO A 162 0.96 13.32 -19.30
CA PRO A 162 0.09 13.42 -20.45
C PRO A 162 -0.22 12.03 -21.02
N ASP A 163 -1.35 11.91 -21.70
CA ASP A 163 -1.77 10.71 -22.40
C ASP A 163 -1.96 9.44 -21.54
N SER A 164 -2.39 9.63 -20.30
CA SER A 164 -2.50 8.59 -19.26
C SER A 164 -3.93 8.40 -18.76
N TYR A 165 -4.14 7.35 -17.97
CA TYR A 165 -5.43 7.04 -17.33
C TYR A 165 -5.25 6.97 -15.81
N TRP A 166 -6.25 7.43 -15.07
CA TRP A 166 -6.22 7.49 -13.60
C TRP A 166 -7.51 7.01 -12.97
N TRP A 167 -7.42 6.10 -12.01
CA TRP A 167 -8.42 5.96 -10.96
C TRP A 167 -8.16 7.04 -9.91
N ILE A 168 -9.11 7.96 -9.76
CA ILE A 168 -9.07 9.00 -8.73
C ILE A 168 -10.40 8.95 -7.99
N ASP A 169 -10.38 8.37 -6.80
CA ASP A 169 -11.51 8.19 -5.89
C ASP A 169 -12.58 9.30 -5.94
N VAL A 170 -12.20 10.55 -5.66
CA VAL A 170 -13.11 11.72 -5.63
C VAL A 170 -13.78 12.03 -6.98
N LEU A 171 -13.20 11.59 -8.10
CA LEU A 171 -13.73 11.80 -9.46
C LEU A 171 -14.36 10.54 -10.06
N CYS A 172 -13.92 9.35 -9.65
CA CYS A 172 -14.24 8.08 -10.29
C CYS A 172 -15.23 7.23 -9.49
N ALA A 173 -15.20 7.29 -8.15
CA ALA A 173 -16.18 6.63 -7.31
C ALA A 173 -17.55 7.33 -7.37
N ARG A 174 -18.62 6.54 -7.33
CA ARG A 174 -20.02 6.97 -7.33
C ARG A 174 -20.79 6.26 -6.23
N THR A 175 -22.00 6.74 -5.95
CA THR A 175 -22.92 6.07 -5.01
C THR A 175 -23.28 4.65 -5.46
N ASP A 176 -23.27 4.38 -6.76
CA ASP A 176 -23.56 3.09 -7.35
C ASP A 176 -22.30 2.24 -7.64
N THR A 177 -21.08 2.76 -7.49
CA THR A 177 -19.84 1.97 -7.65
C THR A 177 -19.86 0.79 -6.67
N PRO A 178 -19.79 -0.48 -7.15
CA PRO A 178 -19.79 -1.64 -6.27
C PRO A 178 -18.51 -1.71 -5.48
N LEU A 179 -18.61 -1.92 -4.16
CA LEU A 179 -17.44 -2.04 -3.30
C LEU A 179 -16.62 -3.31 -3.61
N ALA A 180 -17.25 -4.31 -4.26
CA ALA A 180 -16.59 -5.51 -4.77
C ALA A 180 -15.47 -5.23 -5.79
N ILE A 181 -15.60 -4.20 -6.65
CA ILE A 181 -14.55 -3.90 -7.65
C ILE A 181 -13.41 -3.03 -7.12
N MET A 182 -13.54 -2.44 -5.92
CA MET A 182 -12.49 -1.57 -5.35
C MET A 182 -11.16 -2.32 -5.18
N GLY A 183 -11.21 -3.59 -4.81
CA GLY A 183 -10.04 -4.44 -4.73
C GLY A 183 -9.34 -4.67 -6.07
N ASP A 184 -10.11 -4.89 -7.13
CA ASP A 184 -9.58 -5.06 -8.48
C ASP A 184 -8.95 -3.77 -9.01
N ILE A 185 -9.53 -2.62 -8.68
CA ILE A 185 -9.03 -1.30 -9.08
C ILE A 185 -7.61 -1.05 -8.56
N TYR A 186 -7.31 -1.37 -7.31
CA TYR A 186 -5.96 -1.23 -6.76
C TYR A 186 -5.04 -2.42 -7.13
N ALA A 187 -5.58 -3.63 -7.28
CA ALA A 187 -4.78 -4.78 -7.70
C ALA A 187 -4.31 -4.70 -9.16
N CYS A 188 -5.11 -4.12 -10.06
CA CYS A 188 -4.83 -4.08 -11.50
C CYS A 188 -4.13 -2.80 -11.97
N CYS A 189 -3.92 -1.80 -11.11
CA CYS A 189 -3.25 -0.55 -11.51
C CYS A 189 -1.75 -0.75 -11.75
N GLN A 190 -1.17 0.05 -12.64
CA GLN A 190 0.27 0.06 -12.92
C GLN A 190 1.08 0.51 -11.69
N GLN A 191 0.55 1.51 -10.99
CA GLN A 191 1.18 2.15 -9.84
C GLN A 191 0.10 2.89 -9.05
N CYS A 192 0.12 2.79 -7.72
CA CYS A 192 -0.64 3.67 -6.85
C CYS A 192 0.25 4.81 -6.37
N ILE A 193 -0.30 6.02 -6.28
CA ILE A 193 0.34 7.18 -5.66
C ILE A 193 -0.50 7.58 -4.46
N ALA A 194 0.11 7.63 -3.29
CA ALA A 194 -0.46 8.13 -2.05
C ALA A 194 0.00 9.57 -1.84
N MET A 195 -0.91 10.52 -2.06
CA MET A 195 -0.67 11.94 -1.83
C MET A 195 -0.99 12.27 -0.37
N ILE A 196 -0.04 11.96 0.54
CA ILE A 196 -0.27 11.96 1.99
C ILE A 196 -0.20 13.35 2.62
N ASP A 197 -0.86 13.50 3.75
CA ASP A 197 -0.95 14.73 4.54
C ASP A 197 0.29 15.03 5.39
N CYS A 198 1.46 15.02 4.76
CA CYS A 198 2.75 15.35 5.39
C CYS A 198 3.34 16.69 4.90
N PRO A 199 4.27 17.30 5.65
CA PRO A 199 5.07 18.44 5.18
C PRO A 199 5.82 18.13 3.88
N ALA A 200 5.93 19.13 3.00
CA ALA A 200 6.54 18.98 1.66
C ALA A 200 8.03 18.58 1.68
N ASP A 201 8.74 18.90 2.76
CA ASP A 201 10.16 18.66 2.94
C ASP A 201 10.49 17.30 3.58
N LEU A 202 9.50 16.58 4.13
CA LEU A 202 9.72 15.34 4.88
C LEU A 202 10.30 14.21 4.00
N ILE A 203 9.83 14.07 2.76
CA ILE A 203 10.36 13.09 1.80
C ILE A 203 11.75 13.50 1.28
N PRO A 204 12.00 14.77 0.90
CA PRO A 204 13.36 15.28 0.67
C PRO A 204 14.35 15.03 1.83
N GLN A 205 13.92 15.14 3.09
CA GLN A 205 14.74 14.83 4.26
C GLN A 205 15.12 13.34 4.32
N ILE A 206 14.17 12.42 4.11
CA ILE A 206 14.43 10.96 4.04
C ILE A 206 15.49 10.66 2.96
N HIS A 207 15.32 11.22 1.78
CA HIS A 207 16.28 11.10 0.67
C HIS A 207 17.65 11.67 1.00
N ALA A 208 17.73 12.80 1.72
CA ALA A 208 18.99 13.39 2.16
C ALA A 208 19.73 12.48 3.17
N ILE A 209 19.02 11.92 4.15
CA ILE A 209 19.59 11.03 5.17
C ILE A 209 20.05 9.71 4.55
N SER A 210 19.27 9.14 3.62
CA SER A 210 19.63 7.91 2.88
C SER A 210 20.93 8.10 2.11
N ARG A 211 21.06 9.21 1.36
CA ARG A 211 22.30 9.56 0.65
C ARG A 211 23.48 9.84 1.58
N HIS A 212 23.24 10.35 2.79
CA HIS A 212 24.29 10.55 3.78
C HIS A 212 24.79 9.21 4.34
N ARG A 213 23.88 8.27 4.68
CA ARG A 213 24.23 6.91 5.13
C ARG A 213 25.13 6.21 4.13
N LEU A 214 24.70 6.13 2.87
CA LEU A 214 25.44 5.47 1.78
C LEU A 214 26.88 5.99 1.58
N ARG A 215 27.18 7.22 2.03
CA ARG A 215 28.54 7.80 1.97
C ARG A 215 29.36 7.57 3.23
N ASN A 216 28.71 7.50 4.39
CA ASN A 216 29.34 7.65 5.71
C ASN A 216 29.04 6.51 6.69
N GLU A 217 28.45 5.40 6.25
CA GLU A 217 27.97 4.29 7.09
C GLU A 217 29.01 3.81 8.14
N LYS A 218 30.24 3.51 7.70
CA LYS A 218 31.34 3.11 8.61
C LYS A 218 31.64 4.17 9.68
N SER A 219 31.58 5.46 9.33
CA SER A 219 31.80 6.59 10.24
C SER A 219 30.67 6.75 11.26
N ILE A 220 29.42 6.48 10.87
CA ILE A 220 28.25 6.54 11.75
C ILE A 220 28.27 5.37 12.73
N MET A 221 28.58 4.16 12.27
CA MET A 221 28.72 2.97 13.14
C MET A 221 29.94 3.03 14.06
N SER A 222 31.00 3.75 13.65
CA SER A 222 32.20 4.00 14.49
C SER A 222 32.09 5.27 15.34
N SER A 223 30.92 5.93 15.35
CA SER A 223 30.67 7.09 16.22
C SER A 223 30.42 6.66 17.66
N GLY A 224 30.58 7.58 18.62
CA GLY A 224 30.24 7.29 20.02
C GLY A 224 28.75 6.96 20.17
N ALA A 225 28.40 6.12 21.14
CA ALA A 225 27.04 5.59 21.31
C ALA A 225 25.94 6.66 21.28
N ASP A 226 26.18 7.83 21.89
CA ASP A 226 25.25 8.95 21.88
C ASP A 226 24.95 9.48 20.46
N GLN A 227 25.97 9.60 19.59
CA GLN A 227 25.81 10.09 18.21
C GLN A 227 25.06 9.07 17.33
N TYR A 228 25.28 7.79 17.56
CA TYR A 228 24.50 6.73 16.90
C TYR A 228 23.04 6.74 17.37
N LEU A 229 22.79 6.94 18.67
CA LEU A 229 21.43 7.02 19.22
C LEU A 229 20.68 8.27 18.76
N ASP A 230 21.35 9.42 18.64
CA ASP A 230 20.79 10.64 18.04
C ASP A 230 20.40 10.42 16.57
N TYR A 231 21.27 9.76 15.79
CA TYR A 231 20.98 9.40 14.40
C TYR A 231 19.77 8.45 14.29
N CYS A 232 19.70 7.44 15.16
CA CYS A 232 18.55 6.54 15.20
C CYS A 232 17.25 7.28 15.55
N SER A 233 17.33 8.19 16.54
CA SER A 233 16.21 9.00 17.02
C SER A 233 15.67 9.92 15.92
N LEU A 234 16.55 10.56 15.14
CA LEU A 234 16.17 11.38 13.98
C LEU A 234 15.37 10.57 12.93
N LYS A 235 15.82 9.36 12.61
CA LYS A 235 15.13 8.49 11.64
C LYS A 235 13.79 7.99 12.17
N ALA A 236 13.72 7.63 13.45
CA ALA A 236 12.49 7.21 14.11
C ALA A 236 11.44 8.34 14.20
N ASP A 237 11.88 9.58 14.46
CA ASP A 237 11.01 10.76 14.45
C ASP A 237 10.47 11.08 13.04
N ILE A 238 11.32 11.02 12.02
CA ILE A 238 10.90 11.23 10.62
C ILE A 238 9.90 10.17 10.16
N LEU A 239 10.17 8.88 10.40
CA LEU A 239 9.22 7.81 10.09
C LEU A 239 7.94 7.92 10.93
N GLY A 240 8.06 8.27 12.21
CA GLY A 240 6.90 8.52 13.08
C GLY A 240 6.01 9.64 12.57
N LYS A 241 6.58 10.76 12.11
CA LYS A 241 5.84 11.85 11.46
C LYS A 241 5.13 11.40 10.18
N VAL A 242 5.78 10.60 9.33
CA VAL A 242 5.12 10.00 8.16
C VAL A 242 3.94 9.14 8.62
N MET A 243 4.15 8.19 9.52
CA MET A 243 3.11 7.24 9.99
C MET A 243 1.99 7.91 10.81
N GLN A 244 2.18 9.13 11.30
CA GLN A 244 1.14 9.93 11.96
C GLN A 244 0.17 10.63 11.00
N CYS A 245 0.48 10.68 9.70
CA CYS A 245 -0.42 11.24 8.68
C CYS A 245 -1.77 10.49 8.66
N GLN A 246 -2.86 11.21 8.43
CA GLN A 246 -4.23 10.67 8.38
C GLN A 246 -4.40 9.58 7.31
N TRP A 247 -3.57 9.57 6.27
CA TRP A 247 -3.54 8.44 5.34
C TRP A 247 -3.34 7.10 6.06
N TRP A 248 -2.31 6.93 6.87
CA TRP A 248 -1.99 5.65 7.52
C TRP A 248 -3.06 5.16 8.49
N LYS A 249 -3.88 6.08 9.02
CA LYS A 249 -4.93 5.84 10.00
C LYS A 249 -6.27 5.40 9.40
N ARG A 250 -6.44 5.41 8.07
CA ARG A 250 -7.68 5.00 7.38
C ARG A 250 -7.72 3.50 7.14
N VAL A 251 -8.89 2.85 7.31
CA VAL A 251 -9.06 1.43 6.91
C VAL A 251 -8.75 1.22 5.42
N TRP A 252 -9.24 2.11 4.55
CA TRP A 252 -9.06 2.03 3.09
C TRP A 252 -7.60 1.95 2.63
N THR A 253 -6.66 2.44 3.44
CA THR A 253 -5.22 2.38 3.18
C THR A 253 -4.73 0.95 2.99
N TRP A 254 -5.41 -0.04 3.58
CA TRP A 254 -5.14 -1.45 3.33
C TRP A 254 -5.21 -1.80 1.84
N GLN A 255 -6.28 -1.41 1.12
CA GLN A 255 -6.38 -1.70 -0.32
C GLN A 255 -5.40 -0.86 -1.13
N GLU A 256 -5.13 0.38 -0.70
CA GLU A 256 -4.26 1.34 -1.38
C GLU A 256 -2.77 1.01 -1.27
N ILE A 257 -2.33 0.25 -0.24
CA ILE A 257 -0.93 -0.13 -0.05
C ILE A 257 -0.65 -1.64 -0.23
N VAL A 258 -1.61 -2.53 0.01
CA VAL A 258 -1.37 -3.99 -0.02
C VAL A 258 -1.53 -4.59 -1.42
N LEU A 259 -2.44 -4.03 -2.22
CA LEU A 259 -2.84 -4.61 -3.51
C LEU A 259 -2.03 -4.14 -4.72
N PRO A 260 -1.65 -2.84 -4.83
CA PRO A 260 -0.82 -2.37 -5.93
C PRO A 260 0.57 -2.98 -5.87
N LYS A 261 1.10 -3.37 -7.03
CA LYS A 261 2.46 -3.88 -7.14
C LYS A 261 3.48 -2.81 -6.70
N LYS A 262 3.27 -1.56 -7.13
CA LYS A 262 4.10 -0.40 -6.82
C LYS A 262 3.26 0.69 -6.17
N VAL A 263 3.74 1.25 -5.07
CA VAL A 263 3.09 2.35 -4.35
C VAL A 263 4.11 3.44 -4.13
N MET A 264 3.86 4.64 -4.63
CA MET A 264 4.64 5.83 -4.31
C MET A 264 3.96 6.62 -3.21
N VAL A 265 4.75 7.23 -2.33
CA VAL A 265 4.30 8.21 -1.34
C VAL A 265 4.84 9.58 -1.77
N MET A 266 3.98 10.60 -1.77
CA MET A 266 4.34 11.99 -2.01
C MET A 266 3.60 12.93 -1.05
N ALA A 267 4.17 14.09 -0.75
CA ALA A 267 3.53 15.10 0.10
C ALA A 267 2.38 15.81 -0.64
N GLU A 268 1.30 16.15 0.08
CA GLU A 268 0.13 16.83 -0.50
C GLU A 268 0.38 18.25 -1.00
N THR A 269 1.41 18.92 -0.47
CA THR A 269 1.85 20.26 -0.89
C THR A 269 3.21 20.21 -1.58
N ALA A 270 3.58 19.08 -2.21
CA ALA A 270 4.82 18.99 -2.98
C ALA A 270 4.82 20.04 -4.10
N VAL A 271 5.89 20.84 -4.17
CA VAL A 271 6.05 21.94 -5.12
C VAL A 271 6.20 21.40 -6.56
N ASP A 272 6.96 20.31 -6.69
CA ASP A 272 7.25 19.57 -7.93
C ASP A 272 7.04 18.05 -7.73
N ILE A 273 6.88 17.29 -8.82
CA ILE A 273 6.68 15.82 -8.82
C ILE A 273 7.96 15.06 -9.20
N PHE A 274 9.13 15.68 -9.08
CA PHE A 274 10.41 15.00 -9.34
C PHE A 274 10.78 14.03 -8.22
N ASP A 275 11.67 13.07 -8.53
CA ASP A 275 12.08 11.96 -7.66
C ASP A 275 12.52 12.37 -6.24
N SER A 276 12.93 13.61 -6.01
CA SER A 276 13.27 14.12 -4.68
C SER A 276 12.08 14.27 -3.72
N ASN A 277 10.86 14.39 -4.25
CA ASN A 277 9.63 14.64 -3.50
C ASN A 277 8.72 13.41 -3.39
N VAL A 278 9.18 12.27 -3.92
CA VAL A 278 8.43 11.02 -4.04
C VAL A 278 9.33 9.87 -3.56
N ILE A 279 8.78 8.89 -2.85
CA ILE A 279 9.52 7.70 -2.38
C ILE A 279 8.68 6.44 -2.60
N ASP A 280 9.29 5.29 -2.90
CA ASP A 280 8.54 4.03 -2.94
C ASP A 280 8.14 3.65 -1.50
N ALA A 281 6.94 3.08 -1.32
CA ALA A 281 6.48 2.65 -0.01
C ALA A 281 7.37 1.56 0.60
N GLN A 282 8.04 0.75 -0.23
CA GLN A 282 9.02 -0.23 0.24
C GLN A 282 10.31 0.46 0.73
N ASP A 283 10.88 1.37 -0.06
CA ASP A 283 12.06 2.17 0.36
C ASP A 283 11.79 2.96 1.66
N LEU A 284 10.57 3.46 1.83
CA LEU A 284 10.11 4.14 3.05
C LEU A 284 10.05 3.19 4.27
N ILE A 285 9.61 1.95 4.07
CA ILE A 285 9.60 0.91 5.11
C ILE A 285 11.04 0.54 5.49
N ASP A 286 11.89 0.31 4.50
CA ASP A 286 13.27 -0.18 4.71
C ASP A 286 14.22 0.93 5.22
N PHE A 287 13.87 2.21 5.01
CA PHE A 287 14.69 3.38 5.37
C PHE A 287 15.28 3.34 6.79
N GLY A 288 14.51 2.89 7.79
CA GLY A 288 14.88 3.08 9.21
C GLY A 288 14.38 2.05 10.22
N MET A 289 13.85 0.90 9.81
CA MET A 289 13.24 -0.04 10.76
C MET A 289 14.21 -0.55 11.85
N GLY A 290 15.47 -0.85 11.51
CA GLY A 290 16.48 -1.22 12.51
C GLY A 290 16.73 -0.12 13.54
N ASP A 291 16.81 1.13 13.09
CA ASP A 291 16.98 2.30 13.95
C ASP A 291 15.75 2.55 14.85
N VAL A 292 14.54 2.38 14.31
CA VAL A 292 13.29 2.49 15.08
C VAL A 292 13.21 1.41 16.15
N ILE A 293 13.60 0.17 15.84
CA ILE A 293 13.71 -0.92 16.82
C ILE A 293 14.72 -0.56 17.92
N HIS A 294 15.86 0.02 17.57
CA HIS A 294 16.87 0.48 18.54
C HIS A 294 16.28 1.55 19.48
N VAL A 295 15.65 2.59 18.95
CA VAL A 295 14.95 3.64 19.73
C VAL A 295 13.86 3.04 20.63
N SER A 296 13.11 2.05 20.15
CA SER A 296 12.04 1.41 20.95
C SER A 296 12.56 0.65 22.18
N LYS A 297 13.82 0.20 22.15
CA LYS A 297 14.50 -0.54 23.23
C LYS A 297 15.24 0.39 24.19
N PHE A 298 15.98 1.36 23.66
CA PHE A 298 16.94 2.16 24.45
C PHE A 298 16.47 3.58 24.81
N CYS A 299 15.46 4.13 24.13
CA CYS A 299 14.88 5.41 24.50
C CYS A 299 13.66 5.25 25.43
N HIS A 300 13.25 6.36 26.05
CA HIS A 300 12.11 6.41 26.97
C HIS A 300 11.10 7.50 26.59
N GLY A 301 9.90 7.45 27.17
CA GLY A 301 8.86 8.47 26.99
C GLY A 301 8.34 8.56 25.56
N ALA A 302 8.20 9.79 25.05
CA ALA A 302 7.57 10.07 23.76
C ALA A 302 8.28 9.40 22.57
N ALA A 303 9.62 9.41 22.55
CA ALA A 303 10.41 8.77 21.49
C ALA A 303 10.16 7.25 21.43
N GLN A 304 10.14 6.59 22.59
CA GLN A 304 9.86 5.15 22.68
C GLN A 304 8.43 4.81 22.23
N SER A 305 7.45 5.63 22.63
CA SER A 305 6.05 5.46 22.24
C SER A 305 5.85 5.63 20.74
N MET A 306 6.49 6.65 20.15
CA MET A 306 6.44 6.89 18.71
C MET A 306 7.09 5.73 17.94
N ALA A 307 8.27 5.27 18.38
CA ALA A 307 8.97 4.14 17.76
C ALA A 307 8.13 2.86 17.77
N LYS A 308 7.48 2.51 18.90
CA LYS A 308 6.60 1.34 19.02
C LYS A 308 5.38 1.43 18.08
N MET A 309 4.77 2.61 17.97
CA MET A 309 3.67 2.86 17.03
C MET A 309 4.14 2.72 15.56
N THR A 310 5.31 3.26 15.22
CA THR A 310 5.91 3.13 13.88
C THR A 310 6.20 1.67 13.53
N ILE A 311 6.82 0.90 14.44
CA ILE A 311 7.06 -0.54 14.27
C ILE A 311 5.75 -1.28 13.99
N THR A 312 4.74 -1.07 14.85
CA THR A 312 3.43 -1.72 14.71
C THR A 312 2.80 -1.43 13.34
N CYS A 313 2.81 -0.17 12.91
CA CYS A 313 2.27 0.23 11.60
C CYS A 313 3.00 -0.46 10.43
N VAL A 314 4.33 -0.53 10.47
CA VAL A 314 5.15 -1.14 9.42
C VAL A 314 5.02 -2.67 9.41
N GLU A 315 5.07 -3.33 10.57
CA GLU A 315 4.87 -4.78 10.71
C GLU A 315 3.51 -5.20 10.16
N GLU A 316 2.46 -4.43 10.46
CA GLU A 316 1.11 -4.60 9.91
C GLU A 316 1.09 -4.57 8.37
N ILE A 317 1.73 -3.57 7.76
CA ILE A 317 1.77 -3.39 6.30
C ILE A 317 2.58 -4.50 5.63
N SER A 318 3.78 -4.77 6.13
CA SER A 318 4.69 -5.78 5.58
C SER A 318 4.10 -7.18 5.68
N THR A 319 3.43 -7.50 6.79
CA THR A 319 2.71 -8.77 6.98
C THR A 319 1.57 -8.89 5.98
N CYS A 320 0.70 -7.89 5.84
CA CYS A 320 -0.39 -7.94 4.87
C CYS A 320 0.11 -7.98 3.41
N ARG A 321 1.19 -7.29 3.05
CA ARG A 321 1.82 -7.37 1.71
C ARG A 321 2.36 -8.78 1.43
N ARG A 322 3.08 -9.39 2.39
CA ARG A 322 3.54 -10.78 2.30
C ARG A 322 2.37 -11.76 2.16
N LEU A 323 1.37 -11.67 3.02
CA LEU A 323 0.20 -12.55 3.01
C LEU A 323 -0.64 -12.40 1.74
N ASN A 324 -0.80 -11.18 1.21
CA ASN A 324 -1.49 -10.98 -0.06
C ASN A 324 -0.71 -11.59 -1.24
N SER A 325 0.62 -11.52 -1.24
CA SER A 325 1.45 -12.20 -2.25
C SER A 325 1.28 -13.72 -2.17
N LEU A 326 1.37 -14.31 -0.98
CA LEU A 326 1.17 -15.73 -0.74
C LEU A 326 -0.23 -16.20 -1.12
N ARG A 327 -1.27 -15.40 -0.85
CA ARG A 327 -2.65 -15.68 -1.26
C ARG A 327 -2.82 -15.74 -2.79
N VAL A 328 -2.05 -14.94 -3.55
CA VAL A 328 -2.08 -14.97 -5.01
C VAL A 328 -1.38 -16.23 -5.53
N SER A 329 -0.20 -16.56 -5.00
CA SER A 329 0.61 -17.70 -5.44
C SER A 329 0.11 -19.07 -4.94
N ALA A 330 -0.51 -19.12 -3.76
CA ALA A 330 -0.99 -20.30 -3.06
C ALA A 330 -2.35 -20.03 -2.39
N PRO A 331 -3.46 -19.92 -3.16
CA PRO A 331 -4.78 -19.57 -2.64
C PRO A 331 -5.41 -20.62 -1.71
N SER A 332 -4.83 -21.82 -1.66
CA SER A 332 -5.23 -22.94 -0.80
C SER A 332 -4.69 -22.83 0.63
N ASP A 333 -3.79 -21.89 0.89
CA ASP A 333 -3.04 -21.82 2.15
C ASP A 333 -3.89 -21.20 3.27
N TRP A 334 -4.66 -22.06 3.94
CA TRP A 334 -5.61 -21.67 4.98
C TRP A 334 -4.97 -20.95 6.19
N TRP A 335 -3.69 -21.18 6.44
CA TRP A 335 -2.93 -20.56 7.54
C TRP A 335 -2.75 -19.03 7.37
N ILE A 336 -2.96 -18.51 6.16
CA ILE A 336 -2.95 -17.07 5.85
C ILE A 336 -4.06 -16.34 6.63
N TRP A 337 -5.23 -16.95 6.82
CA TRP A 337 -6.40 -16.26 7.40
C TRP A 337 -6.23 -15.90 8.89
N PRO A 338 -5.79 -16.82 9.77
CA PRO A 338 -5.49 -16.46 11.16
C PRO A 338 -4.47 -15.33 11.30
N GLU A 339 -3.35 -15.37 10.56
CA GLU A 339 -2.32 -14.33 10.64
C GLU A 339 -2.82 -12.97 10.11
N LEU A 340 -3.61 -12.98 9.03
CA LEU A 340 -4.22 -11.78 8.47
C LEU A 340 -5.20 -11.12 9.45
N PHE A 341 -6.10 -11.91 10.06
CA PHE A 341 -7.08 -11.37 11.01
C PHE A 341 -6.46 -10.97 12.35
N ASP A 342 -5.41 -11.64 12.82
CA ASP A 342 -4.62 -11.19 13.98
C ASP A 342 -3.91 -9.85 13.69
N THR A 343 -3.39 -9.66 12.47
CA THR A 343 -2.82 -8.38 12.03
C THR A 343 -3.87 -7.26 12.01
N PHE A 344 -5.07 -7.53 11.46
CA PHE A 344 -6.18 -6.58 11.51
C PHE A 344 -6.65 -6.31 12.95
N GLY A 345 -6.62 -7.33 13.82
CA GLY A 345 -6.98 -7.27 15.23
C GLY A 345 -6.01 -6.50 16.14
N LYS A 346 -4.88 -6.03 15.61
CA LYS A 346 -3.94 -5.10 16.28
C LYS A 346 -4.05 -3.67 15.76
N SER A 347 -4.71 -3.49 14.61
CA SER A 347 -4.65 -2.24 13.86
C SER A 347 -5.56 -1.16 14.45
N LEU A 348 -5.00 0.03 14.68
CA LEU A 348 -5.74 1.19 15.18
C LEU A 348 -6.40 2.02 14.05
N ARG A 349 -6.50 1.48 12.83
CA ARG A 349 -7.11 2.16 11.68
C ARG A 349 -8.61 2.37 11.88
N GLN A 350 -9.13 3.49 11.38
CA GLN A 350 -10.48 3.99 11.60
C GLN A 350 -11.17 4.37 10.28
N CYS A 351 -12.50 4.46 10.30
CA CYS A 351 -13.32 4.94 9.19
C CYS A 351 -14.47 5.84 9.68
N MET A 352 -15.12 6.55 8.75
CA MET A 352 -16.28 7.43 9.05
C MET A 352 -17.64 6.74 8.89
N ASP A 353 -17.63 5.50 8.40
CA ASP A 353 -18.81 4.68 8.17
C ASP A 353 -18.49 3.27 8.67
N PRO A 354 -19.17 2.75 9.69
CA PRO A 354 -18.79 1.48 10.31
C PRO A 354 -18.73 0.30 9.33
N VAL A 355 -19.50 0.34 8.24
CA VAL A 355 -19.44 -0.67 7.19
C VAL A 355 -18.06 -0.78 6.51
N ASP A 356 -17.28 0.31 6.51
CA ASP A 356 -15.93 0.34 5.91
C ASP A 356 -14.92 -0.50 6.72
N TYR A 357 -15.19 -0.81 7.99
CA TYR A 357 -14.39 -1.82 8.73
C TYR A 357 -14.48 -3.21 8.10
N VAL A 358 -15.45 -3.45 7.22
CA VAL A 358 -15.60 -4.71 6.48
C VAL A 358 -15.23 -4.49 5.01
N TYR A 359 -15.84 -3.53 4.31
CA TYR A 359 -15.53 -3.26 2.90
C TYR A 359 -14.08 -2.83 2.66
N GLY A 360 -13.45 -2.17 3.64
CA GLY A 360 -12.11 -1.61 3.54
C GLY A 360 -10.99 -2.65 3.37
N MET A 361 -11.24 -3.94 3.59
CA MET A 361 -10.30 -5.04 3.31
C MET A 361 -10.71 -5.99 2.18
N PHE A 362 -11.80 -5.73 1.45
CA PHE A 362 -12.35 -6.68 0.46
C PHE A 362 -11.44 -6.98 -0.74
N GLY A 363 -10.51 -6.11 -1.12
CA GLY A 363 -9.52 -6.49 -2.12
C GLY A 363 -8.50 -7.53 -1.62
N ILE A 364 -8.33 -7.64 -0.30
CA ILE A 364 -7.44 -8.60 0.37
C ILE A 364 -8.19 -9.91 0.68
N CYS A 365 -9.43 -9.83 1.16
CA CYS A 365 -10.27 -10.98 1.51
C CYS A 365 -11.21 -11.37 0.34
N PRO A 366 -11.29 -12.64 -0.10
CA PRO A 366 -12.02 -13.07 -1.30
C PRO A 366 -13.55 -13.18 -1.08
N PHE A 367 -14.14 -12.18 -0.42
CA PHE A 367 -15.56 -12.15 -0.08
C PHE A 367 -16.34 -11.22 -1.00
N ASP A 368 -17.22 -11.79 -1.81
CA ASP A 368 -18.26 -11.02 -2.48
C ASP A 368 -19.45 -10.82 -1.52
N ILE A 369 -19.62 -9.56 -1.08
CA ILE A 369 -20.66 -9.10 -0.16
C ILE A 369 -21.22 -7.80 -0.78
N PRO A 370 -22.54 -7.74 -1.06
CA PRO A 370 -23.15 -6.59 -1.72
C PRO A 370 -23.13 -5.36 -0.81
N ARG A 371 -23.23 -4.16 -1.40
CA ARG A 371 -23.34 -2.91 -0.62
C ARG A 371 -24.65 -2.88 0.16
N MET A 372 -24.55 -2.77 1.49
CA MET A 372 -25.67 -2.69 2.44
C MET A 372 -25.48 -1.48 3.36
N ALA A 373 -26.59 -0.93 3.87
CA ALA A 373 -26.59 0.27 4.71
C ALA A 373 -26.58 -0.02 6.23
N ASP A 374 -26.90 -1.24 6.65
CA ASP A 374 -26.88 -1.67 8.05
C ASP A 374 -25.52 -2.34 8.37
N PRO A 375 -24.70 -1.77 9.26
CA PRO A 375 -23.42 -2.35 9.68
C PRO A 375 -23.53 -3.78 10.22
N ASN A 376 -24.59 -4.09 10.96
CA ASN A 376 -24.72 -5.41 11.57
C ASN A 376 -25.13 -6.46 10.55
N ALA A 377 -25.97 -6.11 9.58
CA ALA A 377 -26.26 -7.00 8.45
C ALA A 377 -25.02 -7.26 7.57
N VAL A 378 -24.15 -6.25 7.37
CA VAL A 378 -22.83 -6.44 6.70
C VAL A 378 -21.95 -7.39 7.50
N TRP A 379 -21.84 -7.18 8.82
CA TRP A 379 -20.99 -7.99 9.69
C TRP A 379 -21.43 -9.44 9.75
N GLN A 380 -22.72 -9.73 9.95
CA GLN A 380 -23.23 -11.11 10.00
C GLN A 380 -23.06 -11.84 8.66
N LEU A 381 -23.19 -11.14 7.52
CA LEU A 381 -22.92 -11.72 6.20
C LEU A 381 -21.41 -11.98 5.99
N PHE A 382 -20.54 -11.10 6.50
CA PHE A 382 -19.09 -11.35 6.54
C PHE A 382 -18.74 -12.58 7.38
N LEU A 383 -19.27 -12.70 8.61
CA LEU A 383 -19.05 -13.86 9.46
C LEU A 383 -19.54 -15.14 8.80
N SER A 384 -20.70 -15.13 8.14
CA SER A 384 -21.20 -16.29 7.38
C SER A 384 -20.26 -16.67 6.22
N LYS A 385 -19.72 -15.70 5.47
CA LYS A 385 -18.76 -15.95 4.39
C LYS A 385 -17.43 -16.51 4.91
N LEU A 386 -16.95 -16.01 6.05
CA LEU A 386 -15.75 -16.50 6.74
C LEU A 386 -15.96 -17.92 7.31
N GLU A 387 -17.12 -18.20 7.91
CA GLU A 387 -17.48 -19.52 8.43
C GLU A 387 -17.53 -20.57 7.32
N ASN A 388 -18.08 -20.22 6.16
CA ASN A 388 -18.01 -21.05 4.96
C ASN A 388 -16.56 -21.28 4.51
N LEU A 389 -15.72 -20.24 4.44
CA LEU A 389 -14.31 -20.35 4.04
C LEU A 389 -13.50 -21.28 4.97
N LEU A 390 -13.74 -21.20 6.29
CA LEU A 390 -13.13 -22.08 7.28
C LEU A 390 -13.65 -23.52 7.14
N SER A 391 -14.97 -23.71 7.02
CA SER A 391 -15.59 -25.05 6.96
C SER A 391 -15.15 -25.88 5.74
N HIS A 392 -14.78 -25.24 4.63
CA HIS A 392 -14.25 -25.95 3.44
C HIS A 392 -12.79 -26.41 3.60
N ASN A 393 -12.07 -25.94 4.63
CA ASN A 393 -10.69 -26.31 4.91
C ASN A 393 -10.61 -27.30 6.08
N ILE A 394 -10.68 -28.60 5.77
CA ILE A 394 -10.72 -29.72 6.76
C ILE A 394 -9.54 -29.71 7.77
N GLN A 395 -8.46 -28.97 7.47
CA GLN A 395 -7.28 -28.82 8.34
C GLN A 395 -7.37 -27.66 9.35
N THR A 396 -8.36 -26.76 9.26
CA THR A 396 -8.44 -25.62 10.18
C THR A 396 -8.97 -26.06 11.55
N THR A 397 -8.18 -25.82 12.60
CA THR A 397 -8.63 -25.95 14.00
C THR A 397 -9.20 -24.62 14.51
N MET A 398 -9.68 -23.73 13.64
CA MET A 398 -10.10 -22.37 13.98
C MET A 398 -11.60 -22.18 13.77
N ARG A 399 -12.27 -21.60 14.76
CA ARG A 399 -13.67 -21.16 14.69
C ARG A 399 -13.79 -19.65 14.85
N ILE A 400 -14.91 -19.08 14.42
CA ILE A 400 -15.28 -17.70 14.74
C ILE A 400 -15.67 -17.61 16.22
N SER A 401 -15.11 -16.64 16.94
CA SER A 401 -15.36 -16.46 18.37
C SER A 401 -16.79 -16.03 18.68
N ASP A 402 -17.28 -16.41 19.86
CA ASP A 402 -18.61 -16.00 20.32
C ASP A 402 -18.69 -14.48 20.53
N ARG A 403 -17.56 -13.80 20.85
CA ARG A 403 -17.49 -12.33 20.85
C ARG A 403 -17.83 -11.74 19.48
N ALA A 404 -17.21 -12.25 18.41
CA ALA A 404 -17.41 -11.71 17.07
C ALA A 404 -18.88 -11.80 16.64
N ARG A 405 -19.56 -12.92 16.92
CA ARG A 405 -20.98 -13.11 16.57
C ARG A 405 -21.92 -12.11 17.24
N HIS A 406 -21.59 -11.63 18.43
CA HIS A 406 -22.40 -10.67 19.20
C HIS A 406 -21.90 -9.22 19.12
N PHE A 407 -20.86 -8.95 18.31
CA PHE A 407 -20.29 -7.61 18.19
C PHE A 407 -21.19 -6.69 17.34
N ASP A 408 -21.49 -5.50 17.86
CA ASP A 408 -22.22 -4.45 17.15
C ASP A 408 -21.21 -3.59 16.36
N LEU A 409 -21.17 -3.77 15.04
CA LEU A 409 -20.22 -3.08 14.17
C LEU A 409 -20.37 -1.55 14.25
N ALA A 410 -21.57 -1.03 14.55
CA ALA A 410 -21.80 0.41 14.68
C ALA A 410 -21.10 1.05 15.88
N THR A 411 -20.61 0.24 16.85
CA THR A 411 -19.90 0.73 18.04
C THR A 411 -18.38 0.78 17.91
N ALA A 412 -17.83 0.23 16.81
CA ALA A 412 -16.39 0.15 16.59
C ALA A 412 -15.74 1.53 16.43
N GLN A 413 -14.64 1.77 17.15
CA GLN A 413 -13.81 2.96 17.05
C GLN A 413 -12.58 2.72 16.16
N ASN A 414 -12.16 1.48 15.98
CA ASN A 414 -11.00 1.08 15.19
C ASN A 414 -11.10 -0.40 14.74
N MET A 415 -10.17 -0.85 13.88
CA MET A 415 -10.14 -2.24 13.38
C MET A 415 -9.92 -3.28 14.49
N ALA A 416 -9.12 -3.00 15.53
CA ALA A 416 -8.91 -3.92 16.63
C ALA A 416 -10.23 -4.23 17.40
N ASP A 417 -11.13 -3.26 17.55
CA ASP A 417 -12.45 -3.50 18.18
C ASP A 417 -13.25 -4.58 17.42
N VAL A 418 -13.10 -4.64 16.10
CA VAL A 418 -13.80 -5.56 15.19
C VAL A 418 -13.09 -6.92 15.07
N TYR A 419 -11.77 -6.90 14.88
CA TYR A 419 -10.98 -8.08 14.47
C TYR A 419 -10.18 -8.75 15.59
N HIS A 420 -9.94 -8.08 16.72
CA HIS A 420 -9.18 -8.67 17.82
C HIS A 420 -9.88 -9.92 18.35
N GLY A 421 -9.22 -11.08 18.28
CA GLY A 421 -9.84 -12.35 18.69
C GLY A 421 -11.06 -12.77 17.84
N LEU A 422 -11.13 -12.36 16.57
CA LEU A 422 -12.17 -12.82 15.64
C LEU A 422 -12.16 -14.34 15.47
N LEU A 423 -10.96 -14.93 15.40
CA LEU A 423 -10.75 -16.36 15.29
C LEU A 423 -10.11 -16.90 16.57
N GLU A 424 -10.60 -18.05 17.01
CA GLU A 424 -10.10 -18.79 18.17
C GLU A 424 -9.92 -20.27 17.82
N LYS A 425 -9.09 -20.98 18.59
CA LYS A 425 -8.94 -22.42 18.40
C LYS A 425 -10.23 -23.12 18.82
N GLN A 426 -10.70 -24.05 18.01
CA GLN A 426 -11.69 -25.02 18.43
C GLN A 426 -11.02 -25.97 19.43
N ASP A 427 -11.52 -26.00 20.65
CA ASP A 427 -11.11 -27.01 21.62
C ASP A 427 -11.39 -28.38 21.03
N SER A 428 -10.35 -29.20 20.89
CA SER A 428 -10.52 -30.63 20.64
C SER A 428 -11.25 -31.19 21.86
N GLU A 429 -12.50 -31.64 21.69
CA GLU A 429 -13.24 -32.33 22.74
C GLU A 429 -12.35 -33.44 23.30
N ALA A 430 -11.88 -33.25 24.53
CA ALA A 430 -11.06 -34.24 25.21
C ALA A 430 -11.90 -35.51 25.32
N GLY A 431 -11.44 -36.58 24.67
CA GLY A 431 -12.27 -37.74 24.38
C GLY A 431 -13.01 -38.27 25.60
N ILE A 432 -14.34 -38.26 25.52
CA ILE A 432 -15.19 -39.01 26.44
C ILE A 432 -14.94 -40.49 26.13
N ALA A 433 -14.19 -41.15 27.00
CA ALA A 433 -13.92 -42.58 27.02
C ALA A 433 -14.50 -43.19 28.31
#